data_AF-A0A1C7MP38-F1
#
_entry.id   AF-A0A1C7MP38-F1
#
_cell.length_a   1.000
_cell.length_b   1.000
_cell.length_c   1.000
_cell.angle_alpha   90.00
_cell.angle_beta   90.00
_cell.angle_gamma   90.00
#
_symmetry.space_group_name_H-M   'P 1'
#
loop_
_entity.id
_entity.type
_entity.pdbx_description
1 polymer ?
#
loop_
_entity_poly.entity_id
_entity_poly.type
_entity_poly.pdbx_seq_one_letter_code
_entity_poly.pdbx_strand_id
1 'polypeptide(L)'
;MVKSVGSIPEHQASSSSPTGSKRRHDEAETSQRKRLKTFEADLQKKALHAAKVVQGSLQDLDYAAFKEVLIAWRFATNKAISETAFDRSLLESRLLVPERATKPLLDVIKNANDDYATFCDLQGKVMDALPSPSYFARPDVWPVAQAKHGAILCLRPVEKRGLPLSTLHDVFRKFRTRLNAPFLRGLLQVQLFHGQRNLTTFSEVLFVRIRGNQAKDNAKVAAFLLHGAPMFLMCLLGPIIFVAGGFYDGSSAIVEPLAQPCFMLIDETDRREQELARLLYAVDQGLEELKCMSRNRPPADFLPGVPRLYSSCVLFTQPAMAGWCPTAYIMEYLGSDWMSLFEFERKADISTSQDTATLKNAIWTALEKILTFMAEEDIVHGDLRSNNIMLQVNEETKPVLLEAGARANLKVIDFDWAEKAGQVFYPTRRNEDIKIWPACSGSSIDVGHDRQLVDSWWPTFLAARSGWA
;
A
#
# COMPACT_ATOMS: atom_id res chain seq x y z
N MET A 1 47.12 -33.39 41.23
CA MET A 1 46.36 -34.34 40.40
C MET A 1 45.27 -33.56 39.67
N VAL A 2 45.57 -33.10 38.46
CA VAL A 2 44.68 -32.30 37.60
C VAL A 2 44.17 -33.23 36.50
N LYS A 3 42.84 -33.39 36.39
CA LYS A 3 42.20 -34.18 35.32
C LYS A 3 42.05 -33.30 34.08
N SER A 4 42.47 -33.83 32.93
CA SER A 4 42.42 -33.16 31.63
C SER A 4 41.00 -33.08 31.08
N VAL A 5 40.73 -31.94 30.44
CA VAL A 5 39.50 -31.62 29.71
C VAL A 5 39.55 -32.31 28.34
N GLY A 6 38.49 -33.04 28.00
CA GLY A 6 38.31 -33.68 26.69
C GLY A 6 37.77 -32.69 25.66
N SER A 7 38.29 -32.79 24.44
CA SER A 7 37.93 -32.02 23.25
C SER A 7 36.59 -32.46 22.66
N ILE A 8 35.79 -31.47 22.24
CA ILE A 8 34.52 -31.63 21.50
C ILE A 8 34.84 -31.76 20.00
N PRO A 9 34.22 -32.69 19.24
CA PRO A 9 34.44 -32.77 17.80
C PRO A 9 33.66 -31.68 17.05
N GLU A 10 34.34 -31.01 16.12
CA GLU A 10 33.76 -30.13 15.11
C GLU A 10 32.76 -30.90 14.23
N HIS A 11 31.50 -30.50 14.26
CA HIS A 11 30.52 -30.91 13.27
C HIS A 11 30.85 -30.26 11.92
N GLN A 12 31.29 -31.07 10.96
CA GLN A 12 31.37 -30.69 9.55
C GLN A 12 29.95 -30.41 9.03
N ALA A 13 29.68 -29.14 8.72
CA ALA A 13 28.46 -28.74 8.03
C ALA A 13 28.44 -29.35 6.62
N SER A 14 27.52 -30.27 6.38
CA SER A 14 27.28 -30.84 5.05
C SER A 14 26.66 -29.77 4.15
N SER A 15 27.36 -29.48 3.04
CA SER A 15 26.90 -28.56 2.00
C SER A 15 25.73 -29.19 1.23
N SER A 16 24.51 -28.95 1.73
CA SER A 16 23.30 -29.29 0.98
C SER A 16 23.30 -28.53 -0.36
N SER A 17 23.28 -29.30 -1.45
CA SER A 17 23.26 -28.77 -2.80
C SER A 17 21.90 -28.09 -3.06
N PRO A 18 21.85 -26.87 -3.61
CA PRO A 18 20.60 -26.16 -3.82
C PRO A 18 19.68 -26.97 -4.75
N THR A 19 18.51 -27.30 -4.25
CA THR A 19 17.44 -28.01 -4.97
C THR A 19 17.12 -27.30 -6.29
N GLY A 20 16.88 -28.05 -7.37
CA GLY A 20 16.72 -27.52 -8.74
C GLY A 20 15.65 -26.43 -8.94
N SER A 21 14.69 -26.29 -8.01
CA SER A 21 13.71 -25.19 -8.00
C SER A 21 14.37 -23.81 -7.80
N LYS A 22 15.30 -23.71 -6.84
CA LYS A 22 16.02 -22.46 -6.53
C LYS A 22 16.87 -21.99 -7.72
N ARG A 23 17.55 -22.94 -8.37
CA ARG A 23 18.38 -22.67 -9.54
C ARG A 23 17.57 -22.12 -10.72
N ARG A 24 16.38 -22.67 -10.98
CA ARG A 24 15.49 -22.16 -12.04
C ARG A 24 14.98 -20.75 -11.75
N HIS A 25 14.69 -20.45 -10.49
CA HIS A 25 14.28 -19.10 -10.07
C HIS A 25 15.41 -18.08 -10.26
N ASP A 26 16.62 -18.41 -9.82
CA ASP A 26 17.80 -17.54 -9.94
C ASP A 26 18.16 -17.28 -11.42
N GLU A 27 18.02 -18.29 -12.29
CA GLU A 27 18.23 -18.18 -13.73
C GLU A 27 17.16 -17.29 -14.41
N ALA A 28 15.89 -17.43 -14.04
CA ALA A 28 14.80 -16.58 -14.54
C ALA A 28 14.98 -15.12 -14.12
N GLU A 29 15.32 -14.87 -12.85
CA GLU A 29 15.56 -13.53 -12.34
C GLU A 29 16.78 -12.87 -13.01
N THR A 30 17.85 -13.63 -13.23
CA THR A 30 19.05 -13.15 -13.92
C THR A 30 18.75 -12.80 -15.39
N SER A 31 17.95 -13.61 -16.06
CA SER A 31 17.49 -13.36 -17.43
C SER A 31 16.65 -12.09 -17.53
N GLN A 32 15.69 -11.91 -16.60
CA GLN A 32 14.85 -10.71 -16.54
C GLN A 32 15.67 -9.45 -16.26
N ARG A 33 16.63 -9.50 -15.33
CA ARG A 33 17.56 -8.39 -15.05
C ARG A 33 18.39 -7.99 -16.27
N LYS A 34 18.88 -8.98 -17.03
CA LYS A 34 19.66 -8.72 -18.25
C LYS A 34 18.79 -8.04 -19.32
N ARG A 35 17.54 -8.50 -19.50
CA ARG A 35 16.58 -7.88 -20.42
C ARG A 35 16.26 -6.43 -20.03
N LEU A 36 16.00 -6.18 -18.74
CA LEU A 36 15.69 -4.83 -18.24
C LEU A 36 16.83 -3.84 -18.51
N LYS A 37 18.07 -4.22 -18.19
CA LYS A 37 19.26 -3.39 -18.47
C LYS A 37 19.44 -3.07 -19.95
N THR A 38 19.19 -4.04 -20.82
CA THR A 38 19.23 -3.82 -22.28
C THR A 38 18.15 -2.83 -22.71
N PHE A 39 16.92 -2.96 -22.21
CA PHE A 39 15.82 -2.05 -22.53
C PHE A 39 16.08 -0.63 -22.02
N GLU A 40 16.60 -0.46 -20.81
CA GLU A 40 16.97 0.84 -20.25
C GLU A 40 18.05 1.55 -21.08
N ALA A 41 19.09 0.81 -21.50
CA ALA A 41 20.16 1.35 -22.33
C ALA A 41 19.66 1.78 -23.72
N ASP A 42 18.79 0.97 -24.34
CA ASP A 42 18.17 1.30 -25.62
C ASP A 42 17.23 2.52 -25.51
N LEU A 43 16.46 2.60 -24.43
CA LEU A 43 15.57 3.74 -24.14
C LEU A 43 16.39 5.04 -24.03
N GLN A 44 17.47 5.03 -23.24
CA GLN A 44 18.35 6.20 -23.10
C GLN A 44 19.00 6.61 -24.42
N LYS A 45 19.49 5.63 -25.22
CA LYS A 45 20.13 5.90 -26.51
C LYS A 45 19.15 6.55 -27.50
N LYS A 46 17.92 6.06 -27.59
CA LYS A 46 16.89 6.60 -28.49
C LYS A 46 16.39 7.96 -28.04
N ALA A 47 16.17 8.14 -26.73
CA ALA A 47 15.81 9.42 -26.16
C ALA A 47 16.86 10.51 -26.48
N LEU A 48 18.15 10.17 -26.36
CA LEU A 48 19.25 11.08 -26.70
C LEU A 48 19.33 11.36 -28.22
N HIS A 49 19.01 10.37 -29.06
CA HIS A 49 18.95 10.55 -30.51
C HIS A 49 17.82 11.50 -30.93
N ALA A 50 16.60 11.26 -30.43
CA ALA A 50 15.44 12.13 -30.70
C ALA A 50 15.71 13.58 -30.28
N ALA A 51 16.34 13.78 -29.11
CA ALA A 51 16.75 15.10 -28.64
C ALA A 51 17.74 15.80 -29.60
N LYS A 52 18.69 15.06 -30.21
CA LYS A 52 19.67 15.59 -31.16
C LYS A 52 19.07 15.92 -32.53
N VAL A 53 18.19 15.07 -33.05
CA VAL A 53 17.50 15.30 -34.34
C VAL A 53 16.69 16.58 -34.28
N VAL A 54 15.93 16.75 -33.20
CA VAL A 54 15.16 17.98 -32.95
C VAL A 54 16.08 19.19 -32.83
N GLN A 55 17.24 19.08 -32.16
CA GLN A 55 18.17 20.20 -32.02
C GLN A 55 18.81 20.65 -33.35
N GLY A 56 19.10 19.71 -34.26
CA GLY A 56 19.72 20.00 -35.56
C GLY A 56 18.76 20.63 -36.57
N SER A 57 17.53 20.13 -36.66
CA SER A 57 16.53 20.61 -37.64
C SER A 57 15.87 21.94 -37.26
N LEU A 58 16.08 22.44 -36.04
CA LEU A 58 15.43 23.65 -35.51
C LEU A 58 16.24 24.94 -35.67
N GLN A 59 17.53 24.86 -36.02
CA GLN A 59 18.35 26.06 -36.23
C GLN A 59 17.93 26.85 -37.48
N ASP A 60 17.18 26.23 -38.39
CA ASP A 60 16.83 26.78 -39.71
C ASP A 60 15.35 27.20 -39.84
N LEU A 61 14.53 27.15 -38.78
CA LEU A 61 13.09 27.43 -38.84
C LEU A 61 12.70 28.72 -38.08
N ASP A 62 12.31 29.76 -38.83
CA ASP A 62 11.85 31.05 -38.31
C ASP A 62 10.34 31.07 -38.04
N TYR A 63 9.89 30.52 -36.89
CA TYR A 63 8.50 30.69 -36.41
C TYR A 63 8.45 30.73 -34.87
N ALA A 64 8.33 31.95 -34.31
CA ALA A 64 8.33 32.22 -32.88
C ALA A 64 7.23 31.48 -32.08
N ALA A 65 6.06 31.23 -32.68
CA ALA A 65 4.93 30.55 -32.03
C ALA A 65 5.13 29.02 -31.89
N PHE A 66 5.91 28.40 -32.79
CA PHE A 66 6.14 26.94 -32.74
C PHE A 66 7.24 26.55 -31.75
N LYS A 67 8.09 27.51 -31.41
CA LYS A 67 9.17 27.37 -30.42
C LYS A 67 8.62 27.00 -29.03
N GLU A 68 7.47 27.52 -28.63
CA GLU A 68 6.90 27.24 -27.30
C GLU A 68 6.34 25.81 -27.17
N VAL A 69 5.62 25.32 -28.18
CA VAL A 69 5.09 23.94 -28.20
C VAL A 69 6.24 22.91 -28.18
N LEU A 70 7.32 23.19 -28.91
CA LEU A 70 8.52 22.35 -28.91
C LEU A 70 9.33 22.45 -27.62
N ILE A 71 9.41 23.62 -26.99
CA ILE A 71 10.02 23.78 -25.66
C ILE A 71 9.22 22.98 -24.64
N ALA A 72 7.88 23.02 -24.68
CA ALA A 72 7.01 22.24 -23.80
C ALA A 72 7.18 20.73 -24.03
N TRP A 73 7.25 20.29 -25.28
CA TRP A 73 7.51 18.88 -25.61
C TRP A 73 8.90 18.43 -25.16
N ARG A 74 9.94 19.24 -25.44
CA ARG A 74 11.31 18.98 -24.99
C ARG A 74 11.41 18.94 -23.46
N PHE A 75 10.69 19.81 -22.77
CA PHE A 75 10.60 19.80 -21.32
C PHE A 75 9.93 18.51 -20.84
N ALA A 76 8.82 18.09 -21.44
CA ALA A 76 8.14 16.84 -21.10
C ALA A 76 9.04 15.61 -21.34
N THR A 77 9.73 15.53 -22.48
CA THR A 77 10.66 14.44 -22.81
C THR A 77 11.87 14.42 -21.87
N ASN A 78 12.51 15.58 -21.66
CA ASN A 78 13.65 15.68 -20.74
C ASN A 78 13.25 15.34 -19.30
N LYS A 79 12.07 15.80 -18.86
CA LYS A 79 11.52 15.49 -17.54
C LYS A 79 11.24 13.99 -17.40
N ALA A 80 10.65 13.36 -18.42
CA ALA A 80 10.43 11.92 -18.45
C ALA A 80 11.74 11.10 -18.47
N ILE A 81 12.83 11.66 -19.00
CA ILE A 81 14.17 11.05 -18.97
C ILE A 81 14.86 11.27 -17.61
N SER A 82 14.70 12.44 -16.99
CA SER A 82 15.44 12.85 -15.79
C SER A 82 14.78 12.47 -14.48
N GLU A 83 13.45 12.38 -14.43
CA GLU A 83 12.71 12.05 -13.21
C GLU A 83 12.43 10.54 -13.15
N THR A 84 12.81 9.90 -12.05
CA THR A 84 12.54 8.48 -11.76
C THR A 84 11.07 8.19 -11.45
N ALA A 85 10.21 9.22 -11.39
CA ALA A 85 8.78 9.10 -11.17
C ALA A 85 8.04 9.21 -12.52
N PHE A 86 7.64 8.06 -13.05
CA PHE A 86 7.05 7.95 -14.39
C PHE A 86 5.56 8.32 -14.38
N ASP A 87 5.19 9.36 -15.13
CA ASP A 87 3.80 9.70 -15.41
C ASP A 87 3.33 8.97 -16.68
N ARG A 88 2.37 8.04 -16.53
CA ARG A 88 1.80 7.27 -17.64
C ARG A 88 0.98 8.13 -18.60
N SER A 89 0.45 9.28 -18.18
CA SER A 89 -0.34 10.16 -19.05
C SER A 89 0.51 10.78 -20.18
N LEU A 90 1.83 10.86 -19.96
CA LEU A 90 2.75 11.31 -21.00
C LEU A 90 2.83 10.30 -22.16
N LEU A 91 2.68 8.99 -21.92
CA LEU A 91 2.75 7.94 -22.97
C LEU A 91 1.74 8.13 -24.12
N GLU A 92 0.62 8.77 -23.81
CA GLU A 92 -0.46 9.03 -24.77
C GLU A 92 -0.31 10.39 -25.46
N SER A 93 0.62 11.22 -25.01
CA SER A 93 0.83 12.55 -25.58
C SER A 93 1.38 12.45 -27.01
N ARG A 94 0.84 13.27 -27.90
CA ARG A 94 1.32 13.45 -29.29
C ARG A 94 1.37 14.93 -29.61
N LEU A 95 2.33 15.34 -30.40
CA LEU A 95 2.36 16.70 -30.95
C LEU A 95 1.17 16.86 -31.89
N LEU A 96 0.31 17.83 -31.60
CA LEU A 96 -0.77 18.22 -32.49
C LEU A 96 -0.19 18.83 -33.76
N VAL A 97 -0.70 18.38 -34.90
CA VAL A 97 -0.30 18.88 -36.22
C VAL A 97 -1.11 20.14 -36.53
N PRO A 98 -0.50 21.32 -36.71
CA PRO A 98 -1.24 22.51 -37.11
C PRO A 98 -1.84 22.36 -38.52
N GLU A 99 -3.09 22.79 -38.71
CA GLU A 99 -3.79 22.69 -40.00
C GLU A 99 -3.08 23.40 -41.17
N ARG A 100 -2.22 24.37 -40.87
CA ARG A 100 -1.47 25.17 -41.86
C ARG A 100 0.03 24.87 -41.90
N ALA A 101 0.46 23.72 -41.38
CA ALA A 101 1.87 23.36 -41.38
C ALA A 101 2.40 23.12 -42.81
N THR A 102 3.58 23.64 -43.10
CA THR A 102 4.27 23.37 -44.37
C THR A 102 4.72 21.91 -44.43
N LYS A 103 4.90 21.35 -45.63
CA LYS A 103 5.35 19.95 -45.79
C LYS A 103 6.63 19.62 -45.02
N PRO A 104 7.70 20.44 -45.04
CA PRO A 104 8.89 20.18 -44.22
C PRO A 104 8.59 20.13 -42.72
N LEU A 105 7.67 20.97 -42.23
CA LEU A 105 7.27 20.98 -40.82
C LEU A 105 6.42 19.75 -40.47
N LEU A 106 5.54 19.32 -41.37
CA LEU A 106 4.77 18.08 -41.22
C LEU A 106 5.70 16.87 -41.09
N ASP A 107 6.75 16.81 -41.91
CA ASP A 107 7.73 15.73 -41.86
C ASP A 107 8.50 15.73 -40.52
N VAL A 108 8.86 16.91 -39.99
CA VAL A 108 9.51 17.04 -38.66
C VAL A 108 8.58 16.60 -37.53
N ILE A 109 7.31 17.04 -37.53
CA ILE A 109 6.33 16.67 -36.48
C ILE A 109 6.05 15.17 -36.53
N LYS A 110 5.90 14.62 -37.74
CA LYS A 110 5.68 13.18 -37.93
C LYS A 110 6.85 12.36 -37.38
N ASN A 111 8.09 12.72 -37.75
CA ASN A 111 9.28 12.04 -37.25
C ASN A 111 9.40 12.13 -35.71
N ALA A 112 9.09 13.30 -35.11
CA ALA A 112 9.10 13.47 -33.66
C ALA A 112 8.02 12.62 -32.96
N ASN A 113 6.81 12.51 -33.54
CA ASN A 113 5.76 11.64 -33.04
C ASN A 113 6.10 10.15 -33.18
N ASP A 114 6.76 9.74 -34.27
CA ASP A 114 7.22 8.36 -34.50
C ASP A 114 8.33 7.97 -33.50
N ASP A 115 9.28 8.87 -33.24
CA ASP A 115 10.30 8.72 -32.20
C ASP A 115 9.67 8.62 -30.80
N TYR A 116 8.66 9.45 -30.53
CA TYR A 116 7.93 9.40 -29.26
C TYR A 116 7.14 8.12 -29.08
N ALA A 117 6.45 7.65 -30.12
CA ALA A 117 5.75 6.36 -30.11
C ALA A 117 6.72 5.21 -29.84
N THR A 118 7.90 5.23 -30.46
CA THR A 118 8.96 4.25 -30.21
C THR A 118 9.48 4.31 -28.76
N PHE A 119 9.60 5.50 -28.18
CA PHE A 119 9.92 5.68 -26.76
C PHE A 119 8.82 5.07 -25.86
N CYS A 120 7.55 5.33 -26.16
CA CYS A 120 6.41 4.79 -25.41
C CYS A 120 6.37 3.26 -25.46
N ASP A 121 6.64 2.64 -26.61
CA ASP A 121 6.70 1.19 -26.76
C ASP A 121 7.82 0.57 -25.92
N LEU A 122 9.01 1.20 -25.91
CA LEU A 122 10.13 0.75 -25.08
C LEU A 122 9.81 0.92 -23.58
N GLN A 123 9.16 2.02 -23.21
CA GLN A 123 8.73 2.26 -21.83
C GLN A 123 7.68 1.24 -21.40
N GLY A 124 6.71 0.88 -22.25
CA GLY A 124 5.76 -0.21 -22.02
C GLY A 124 6.48 -1.52 -21.72
N LYS A 125 7.48 -1.89 -22.55
CA LYS A 125 8.30 -3.09 -22.32
C LYS A 125 9.10 -3.06 -21.02
N VAL A 126 9.57 -1.88 -20.59
CA VAL A 126 10.23 -1.72 -19.27
C VAL A 126 9.22 -1.94 -18.14
N MET A 127 8.03 -1.36 -18.24
CA MET A 127 6.96 -1.53 -17.24
C MET A 127 6.44 -2.96 -17.17
N ASP A 128 6.28 -3.64 -18.31
CA ASP A 128 5.89 -5.05 -18.37
C ASP A 128 6.99 -6.00 -17.85
N ALA A 129 8.24 -5.54 -17.88
CA ALA A 129 9.38 -6.25 -17.29
C ALA A 129 9.54 -5.99 -15.80
N LEU A 130 8.82 -5.03 -15.20
CA LEU A 130 8.77 -4.87 -13.75
C LEU A 130 7.96 -6.02 -13.13
N PRO A 131 8.28 -6.42 -11.89
CA PRO A 131 7.45 -7.41 -11.21
C PRO A 131 6.00 -6.92 -11.03
N SER A 132 5.03 -7.83 -11.09
CA SER A 132 3.62 -7.48 -10.87
C SER A 132 3.40 -6.92 -9.44
N PRO A 133 2.35 -6.11 -9.21
CA PRO A 133 1.98 -5.65 -7.86
C PRO A 133 1.89 -6.80 -6.83
N SER A 134 1.33 -7.94 -7.22
CA SER A 134 1.27 -9.15 -6.38
C SER A 134 2.64 -9.76 -6.07
N TYR A 135 3.62 -9.60 -6.97
CA TYR A 135 4.99 -10.04 -6.71
C TYR A 135 5.67 -9.17 -5.64
N PHE A 136 5.35 -7.88 -5.58
CA PHE A 136 5.83 -6.98 -4.52
C PHE A 136 5.21 -7.26 -3.15
N ALA A 137 4.05 -7.93 -3.08
CA ALA A 137 3.45 -8.36 -1.82
C ALA A 137 4.20 -9.51 -1.14
N ARG A 138 5.14 -10.16 -1.83
CA ARG A 138 5.93 -11.25 -1.25
C ARG A 138 6.96 -10.72 -0.23
N PRO A 139 7.02 -11.29 1.00
CA PRO A 139 7.91 -10.81 2.07
C PRO A 139 9.41 -10.81 1.73
N ASP A 140 9.83 -11.74 0.87
CA ASP A 140 11.22 -11.88 0.41
C ASP A 140 11.59 -10.89 -0.72
N VAL A 141 10.59 -10.41 -1.45
CA VAL A 141 10.78 -9.51 -2.61
C VAL A 141 10.79 -8.05 -2.17
N TRP A 142 9.86 -7.67 -1.29
CA TRP A 142 9.65 -6.26 -0.93
C TRP A 142 10.92 -5.56 -0.40
N PRO A 143 11.68 -6.14 0.55
CA PRO A 143 12.90 -5.50 1.07
C PRO A 143 13.97 -5.34 -0.01
N VAL A 144 14.11 -6.32 -0.91
CA VAL A 144 15.09 -6.31 -2.01
C VAL A 144 14.71 -5.28 -3.08
N ALA A 145 13.41 -5.14 -3.37
CA ALA A 145 12.90 -4.14 -4.30
C ALA A 145 13.03 -2.71 -3.75
N GLN A 146 12.70 -2.50 -2.48
CA GLN A 146 12.82 -1.21 -1.79
C GLN A 146 14.28 -0.73 -1.66
N ALA A 147 15.26 -1.64 -1.69
CA ALA A 147 16.68 -1.30 -1.65
C ALA A 147 17.23 -0.72 -2.98
N LYS A 148 16.44 -0.74 -4.07
CA LYS A 148 16.88 -0.30 -5.40
C LYS A 148 16.63 1.20 -5.61
N HIS A 149 17.43 1.82 -6.48
CA HIS A 149 17.37 3.27 -6.75
C HIS A 149 16.07 3.76 -7.41
N GLY A 150 15.28 2.85 -8.01
CA GLY A 150 13.97 3.11 -8.60
C GLY A 150 12.82 2.45 -7.85
N ALA A 151 12.94 2.28 -6.52
CA ALA A 151 11.86 1.73 -5.72
C ALA A 151 10.56 2.53 -5.93
N ILE A 152 9.42 1.83 -5.95
CA ILE A 152 8.10 2.48 -5.93
C ILE A 152 7.94 3.11 -4.54
N LEU A 153 8.39 4.36 -4.43
CA LEU A 153 8.44 5.09 -3.16
C LEU A 153 7.18 5.95 -2.94
N CYS A 154 6.14 5.82 -3.78
CA CYS A 154 4.95 6.67 -3.73
C CYS A 154 5.31 8.16 -3.58
N LEU A 155 6.26 8.63 -4.40
CA LEU A 155 6.81 10.00 -4.37
C LEU A 155 7.58 10.38 -3.09
N ARG A 156 8.04 9.42 -2.28
CA ARG A 156 8.91 9.71 -1.13
C ARG A 156 10.39 9.81 -1.54
N PRO A 157 11.15 10.71 -0.89
CA PRO A 157 12.62 10.71 -0.96
C PRO A 157 13.21 9.36 -0.48
N VAL A 158 14.31 8.93 -1.10
CA VAL A 158 14.93 7.60 -0.88
C VAL A 158 15.43 7.40 0.56
N GLU A 159 15.57 8.49 1.32
CA GLU A 159 15.96 8.49 2.73
C GLU A 159 14.79 8.21 3.67
N LYS A 160 13.54 8.27 3.18
CA LYS A 160 12.31 7.98 3.94
C LYS A 160 11.76 6.59 3.62
N ARG A 161 12.58 5.55 3.83
CA ARG A 161 12.23 4.14 3.61
C ARG A 161 11.14 3.69 4.61
N GLY A 162 10.25 2.80 4.15
CA GLY A 162 9.14 2.26 4.94
C GLY A 162 7.77 2.85 4.57
N LEU A 163 6.70 2.33 5.18
CA LEU A 163 5.35 2.89 5.03
C LEU A 163 5.29 4.29 5.67
N PRO A 164 4.68 5.31 5.04
CA PRO A 164 4.45 6.59 5.69
C PRO A 164 3.74 6.42 7.03
N LEU A 165 4.07 7.19 8.06
CA LEU A 165 3.33 7.08 9.33
C LEU A 165 1.83 7.38 9.14
N SER A 166 1.49 8.28 8.22
CA SER A 166 0.10 8.54 7.83
C SER A 166 -0.64 7.32 7.28
N THR A 167 0.08 6.30 6.81
CA THR A 167 -0.50 5.03 6.40
C THR A 167 -0.51 3.99 7.52
N LEU A 168 0.23 4.19 8.60
CA LEU A 168 0.25 3.26 9.74
C LEU A 168 -0.87 3.56 10.75
N HIS A 169 -1.30 4.82 10.85
CA HIS A 169 -2.42 5.18 11.72
C HIS A 169 -3.13 6.47 11.25
N ASP A 170 -4.47 6.47 11.28
CA ASP A 170 -5.30 7.57 10.75
C ASP A 170 -5.06 8.92 11.48
N VAL A 171 -4.67 8.86 12.75
CA VAL A 171 -4.33 10.06 13.55
C VAL A 171 -3.25 10.92 12.88
N PHE A 172 -2.28 10.29 12.20
CA PHE A 172 -1.18 11.00 11.56
C PHE A 172 -1.62 11.65 10.24
N ARG A 173 -2.57 11.03 9.53
CA ARG A 173 -3.22 11.61 8.35
C ARG A 173 -4.05 12.83 8.76
N LYS A 174 -4.94 12.68 9.75
CA LYS A 174 -5.75 13.78 10.29
C LYS A 174 -4.91 14.92 10.84
N PHE A 175 -3.79 14.61 11.51
CA PHE A 175 -2.81 15.60 11.93
C PHE A 175 -2.32 16.44 10.74
N ARG A 176 -1.88 15.81 9.64
CA ARG A 176 -1.42 16.52 8.44
C ARG A 176 -2.54 17.33 7.78
N THR A 177 -3.77 16.79 7.75
CA THR A 177 -4.94 17.53 7.25
C THR A 177 -5.20 18.80 8.08
N ARG A 178 -5.17 18.71 9.41
CA ARG A 178 -5.36 19.85 10.31
C ARG A 178 -4.24 20.87 10.20
N LEU A 179 -2.99 20.41 10.08
CA LEU A 179 -1.83 21.28 9.92
C LEU A 179 -1.94 22.16 8.66
N ASN A 180 -2.48 21.60 7.58
CA ASN A 180 -2.67 22.29 6.30
C ASN A 180 -4.01 23.02 6.17
N ALA A 181 -4.93 22.82 7.12
CA ALA A 181 -6.22 23.50 7.09
C ALA A 181 -6.03 25.02 7.35
N PRO A 182 -6.84 25.89 6.70
CA PRO A 182 -6.84 27.31 7.02
C PRO A 182 -7.16 27.49 8.50
N PHE A 183 -6.29 28.18 9.22
CA PHE A 183 -6.55 28.49 10.62
C PHE A 183 -7.62 29.57 10.69
N LEU A 184 -8.82 29.21 11.17
CA LEU A 184 -9.94 30.13 11.29
C LEU A 184 -9.60 31.21 12.33
N ARG A 185 -9.15 32.38 11.84
CA ARG A 185 -8.70 33.52 12.67
C ARG A 185 -9.73 33.99 13.72
N GLY A 186 -11.01 33.66 13.54
CA GLY A 186 -12.09 34.08 14.46
C GLY A 186 -12.23 33.26 15.75
N LEU A 187 -11.68 32.04 15.84
CA LEU A 187 -11.94 31.16 16.99
C LEU A 187 -11.02 31.42 18.21
N LEU A 188 -9.88 32.09 18.03
CA LEU A 188 -8.90 32.31 19.11
C LEU A 188 -8.90 33.71 19.73
N GLN A 189 -9.53 34.70 19.08
CA GLN A 189 -9.68 36.02 19.70
C GLN A 189 -10.56 35.97 20.97
N VAL A 190 -11.34 34.90 21.16
CA VAL A 190 -12.27 34.75 22.30
C VAL A 190 -11.70 33.90 23.44
N GLN A 191 -10.62 33.12 23.25
CA GLN A 191 -10.11 32.22 24.31
C GLN A 191 -8.71 32.52 24.85
N LEU A 192 -7.84 33.21 24.11
CA LEU A 192 -6.51 33.54 24.65
C LEU A 192 -6.48 34.77 25.58
N PHE A 193 -7.53 35.60 25.60
CA PHE A 193 -7.57 36.84 26.39
C PHE A 193 -8.37 36.77 27.70
N HIS A 194 -9.06 35.68 28.03
CA HIS A 194 -9.88 35.58 29.26
C HIS A 194 -9.51 34.43 30.20
N GLY A 195 -8.40 33.75 29.95
CA GLY A 195 -7.88 32.70 30.82
C GLY A 195 -6.47 33.00 31.30
N GLN A 196 -6.30 33.92 32.26
CA GLN A 196 -5.16 33.83 33.18
C GLN A 196 -5.32 32.57 34.05
N ARG A 197 -5.13 31.40 33.46
CA ARG A 197 -4.74 30.20 34.21
C ARG A 197 -3.23 30.11 34.08
N ASN A 198 -2.57 30.21 35.23
CA ASN A 198 -1.13 30.08 35.41
C ASN A 198 -0.52 29.04 34.46
N LEU A 199 0.20 29.51 33.44
CA LEU A 199 1.04 28.73 32.52
C LEU A 199 2.37 28.30 33.19
N THR A 200 2.40 28.12 34.50
CA THR A 200 3.62 27.77 35.25
C THR A 200 3.99 26.29 35.22
N THR A 201 3.22 25.44 34.54
CA THR A 201 3.57 24.02 34.33
C THR A 201 3.13 23.51 32.96
N PHE A 202 3.77 23.99 31.88
CA PHE A 202 3.89 23.22 30.63
C PHE A 202 5.11 22.29 30.75
N SER A 203 5.06 21.38 31.71
CA SER A 203 6.04 20.29 31.87
C SER A 203 5.32 18.97 32.10
N GLU A 204 4.24 18.74 31.36
CA GLU A 204 3.77 17.38 31.08
C GLU A 204 3.87 17.17 29.57
N VAL A 205 5.10 17.00 29.10
CA VAL A 205 5.32 16.14 27.94
C VAL A 205 4.70 14.81 28.35
N LEU A 206 3.65 14.36 27.67
CA LEU A 206 3.09 13.03 27.83
C LEU A 206 4.13 12.02 27.33
N PHE A 207 5.21 11.84 28.09
CA PHE A 207 5.76 10.52 28.25
C PHE A 207 4.57 9.72 28.78
N VAL A 208 4.10 8.76 27.98
CA VAL A 208 3.46 7.59 28.57
C VAL A 208 4.56 6.92 29.40
N ARG A 209 4.86 7.48 30.57
CA ARG A 209 5.67 6.85 31.58
C ARG A 209 4.74 5.76 32.09
N ILE A 210 4.84 4.58 31.49
CA ILE A 210 4.27 3.35 32.01
C ILE A 210 4.92 3.18 33.39
N ARG A 211 4.33 3.79 34.42
CA ARG A 211 4.71 3.56 35.80
C ARG A 211 4.22 2.16 36.09
N GLY A 212 5.13 1.19 35.94
CA GLY A 212 4.89 -0.20 36.26
C GLY A 212 4.48 -0.29 37.73
N ASN A 213 3.19 -0.40 37.97
CA ASN A 213 2.61 -1.01 39.16
C ASN A 213 1.11 -1.18 38.96
N GLN A 214 0.71 -2.22 38.23
CA GLN A 214 -0.37 -3.16 38.55
C GLN A 214 -0.62 -4.08 37.35
N ALA A 215 -0.67 -5.40 37.58
CA ALA A 215 -0.78 -6.43 36.55
C ALA A 215 -1.99 -6.30 35.59
N LYS A 216 -3.02 -5.51 35.95
CA LYS A 216 -4.17 -5.21 35.09
C LYS A 216 -3.88 -4.19 33.99
N ASP A 217 -2.98 -3.24 34.24
CA ASP A 217 -2.56 -2.27 33.22
C ASP A 217 -1.70 -2.93 32.15
N ASN A 218 -0.96 -3.99 32.51
CA ASN A 218 -0.14 -4.74 31.56
C ASN A 218 -0.95 -5.39 30.45
N ALA A 219 -2.18 -5.88 30.69
CA ALA A 219 -2.98 -6.51 29.65
C ALA A 219 -3.54 -5.48 28.65
N LYS A 220 -3.99 -4.31 29.14
CA LYS A 220 -4.47 -3.22 28.27
C LYS A 220 -3.32 -2.59 27.49
N VAL A 221 -2.19 -2.37 28.14
CA VAL A 221 -0.97 -1.86 27.51
C VAL A 221 -0.43 -2.88 26.52
N ALA A 222 -0.39 -4.16 26.84
CA ALA A 222 0.03 -5.21 25.92
C ALA A 222 -0.92 -5.31 24.70
N ALA A 223 -2.24 -5.23 24.90
CA ALA A 223 -3.19 -5.20 23.80
C ALA A 223 -3.02 -3.94 22.92
N PHE A 224 -2.80 -2.78 23.53
CA PHE A 224 -2.52 -1.53 22.82
C PHE A 224 -1.20 -1.62 22.02
N LEU A 225 -0.15 -2.20 22.61
CA LEU A 225 1.14 -2.41 21.94
C LEU A 225 1.06 -3.48 20.83
N LEU A 226 0.26 -4.54 21.01
CA LEU A 226 0.05 -5.61 20.02
C LEU A 226 -0.64 -5.10 18.75
N HIS A 227 -1.43 -4.03 18.86
CA HIS A 227 -2.14 -3.43 17.72
C HIS A 227 -1.38 -2.26 17.08
N GLY A 228 -0.15 -2.01 17.51
CA GLY A 228 0.61 -0.85 17.09
C GLY A 228 0.29 0.37 17.95
N ALA A 229 1.31 0.96 18.57
CA ALA A 229 1.16 2.12 19.45
C ALA A 229 1.54 3.42 18.72
N PRO A 230 0.57 4.15 18.13
CA PRO A 230 0.81 5.47 17.59
C PRO A 230 1.12 6.47 18.71
N MET A 231 2.11 7.34 18.49
CA MET A 231 2.53 8.39 19.41
C MET A 231 2.97 9.64 18.66
N PHE A 232 2.93 10.78 19.34
CA PHE A 232 3.57 12.00 18.86
C PHE A 232 4.86 12.21 19.64
N LEU A 233 5.95 12.46 18.92
CA LEU A 233 7.24 12.87 19.48
C LEU A 233 7.41 14.36 19.19
N MET A 234 7.38 15.18 20.25
CA MET A 234 7.62 16.61 20.17
C MET A 234 9.00 16.93 20.72
N CYS A 235 9.79 17.66 19.96
CA CYS A 235 11.17 17.97 20.29
C CYS A 235 11.40 19.48 20.24
N LEU A 236 12.07 19.99 21.28
CA LEU A 236 12.41 21.41 21.44
C LEU A 236 13.93 21.55 21.38
N LEU A 237 14.42 22.30 20.39
CA LEU A 237 15.83 22.57 20.14
C LEU A 237 16.05 24.09 20.10
N GLY A 238 16.30 24.69 21.27
CA GLY A 238 16.37 26.14 21.41
C GLY A 238 15.03 26.78 21.00
N PRO A 239 15.01 27.74 20.06
CA PRO A 239 13.76 28.34 19.57
C PRO A 239 13.04 27.47 18.53
N ILE A 240 13.52 26.27 18.20
CA ILE A 240 12.93 25.41 17.18
C ILE A 240 12.09 24.32 17.85
N ILE A 241 10.84 24.17 17.41
CA ILE A 241 9.99 23.03 17.73
C ILE A 241 9.82 22.15 16.50
N PHE A 242 9.90 20.83 16.66
CA PHE A 242 9.52 19.89 15.61
C PHE A 242 8.64 18.77 16.17
N VAL A 243 7.72 18.30 15.32
CA VAL A 243 6.79 17.21 15.66
C VAL A 243 7.00 16.06 14.69
N ALA A 244 7.31 14.90 15.25
CA ALA A 244 7.34 13.63 14.56
C ALA A 244 6.19 12.75 15.08
N GLY A 245 5.77 11.80 14.25
CA GLY A 245 4.96 10.67 14.68
C GLY A 245 5.91 9.54 15.05
N GLY A 246 5.47 8.69 15.95
CA GLY A 246 6.09 7.41 16.24
C GLY A 246 5.04 6.32 16.12
N PHE A 247 5.43 5.15 15.63
CA PHE A 247 4.59 3.96 15.65
C PHE A 247 5.46 2.79 16.11
N TYR A 248 5.02 2.10 17.15
CA TYR A 248 5.69 0.91 17.64
C TYR A 248 4.84 -0.31 17.34
N ASP A 249 5.36 -1.25 16.54
CA ASP A 249 4.62 -2.45 16.08
C ASP A 249 4.72 -3.65 17.04
N GLY A 250 5.28 -3.47 18.23
CA GLY A 250 5.58 -4.56 19.18
C GLY A 250 7.01 -5.08 19.09
N SER A 251 7.77 -4.71 18.06
CA SER A 251 9.17 -5.12 17.85
C SER A 251 10.10 -3.95 17.53
N SER A 252 9.64 -3.00 16.71
CA SER A 252 10.42 -1.89 16.17
C SER A 252 9.66 -0.58 16.27
N ALA A 253 10.39 0.52 16.46
CA ALA A 253 9.82 1.86 16.48
C ALA A 253 10.13 2.58 15.16
N ILE A 254 9.09 3.04 14.49
CA ILE A 254 9.17 3.85 13.27
C ILE A 254 8.88 5.30 13.67
N VAL A 255 9.79 6.22 13.34
CA VAL A 255 9.62 7.65 13.63
C VAL A 255 9.73 8.43 12.32
N GLU A 256 8.77 9.31 12.06
CA GLU A 256 8.77 10.17 10.87
C GLU A 256 8.37 11.60 11.23
N PRO A 257 9.11 12.63 10.76
CA PRO A 257 8.65 14.01 10.86
C PRO A 257 7.26 14.20 10.23
N LEU A 258 6.32 14.73 11.00
CA LEU A 258 4.95 15.02 10.52
C LEU A 258 4.79 16.46 10.05
N ALA A 259 5.64 17.35 10.54
CA ALA A 259 5.69 18.76 10.18
C ALA A 259 7.14 19.21 9.95
N GLN A 260 7.31 20.32 9.22
CA GLN A 260 8.59 21.02 9.17
C GLN A 260 8.90 21.63 10.55
N PRO A 261 10.19 21.78 10.93
CA PRO A 261 10.55 22.50 12.13
C PRO A 261 10.00 23.93 12.10
N CYS A 262 9.38 24.36 13.19
CA CYS A 262 8.80 25.69 13.35
C CYS A 262 9.66 26.51 14.32
N PHE A 263 9.92 27.78 13.99
CA PHE A 263 10.65 28.70 14.86
C PHE A 263 9.67 29.44 15.78
N MET A 264 9.85 29.30 17.09
CA MET A 264 9.10 29.98 18.14
C MET A 264 9.61 31.41 18.40
N LEU A 265 10.11 32.07 17.35
CA LEU A 265 10.53 33.47 17.41
C LEU A 265 9.46 34.33 16.76
N ILE A 266 9.16 35.45 17.40
CA ILE A 266 8.21 36.43 16.88
C ILE A 266 8.67 36.90 15.49
N ASP A 267 7.73 37.06 14.57
CA ASP A 267 7.97 37.75 13.32
C ASP A 267 6.98 38.91 13.10
N GLU A 268 7.35 39.88 12.28
CA GLU A 268 6.49 41.05 11.99
C GLU A 268 5.25 40.70 11.15
N THR A 269 5.14 39.45 10.68
CA THR A 269 4.11 38.99 9.74
C THR A 269 3.05 38.09 10.39
N ASP A 270 3.17 37.81 11.69
CA ASP A 270 2.42 36.80 12.45
C ASP A 270 2.45 35.39 11.81
N ARG A 271 3.38 35.14 10.88
CA ARG A 271 3.36 33.94 10.05
C ARG A 271 3.84 32.76 10.87
N ARG A 272 4.96 32.91 11.57
CA ARG A 272 5.52 31.86 12.45
C ARG A 272 4.56 31.53 13.59
N GLU A 273 3.89 32.52 14.15
CA GLU A 273 2.88 32.38 15.20
C GLU A 273 1.68 31.57 14.69
N GLN A 274 1.21 31.86 13.47
CA GLN A 274 0.15 31.09 12.84
C GLN A 274 0.58 29.65 12.51
N GLU A 275 1.80 29.45 12.00
CA GLU A 275 2.35 28.12 11.73
C GLU A 275 2.52 27.30 13.03
N LEU A 276 3.03 27.93 14.09
CA LEU A 276 3.16 27.34 15.43
C LEU A 276 1.80 27.01 16.03
N ALA A 277 0.83 27.91 15.95
CA ALA A 277 -0.52 27.69 16.47
C ALA A 277 -1.21 26.52 15.74
N ARG A 278 -1.08 26.43 14.41
CA ARG A 278 -1.58 25.27 13.64
C ARG A 278 -0.91 23.98 14.06
N LEU A 279 0.41 24.01 14.25
CA LEU A 279 1.20 22.86 14.67
C LEU A 279 0.71 22.35 16.04
N LEU A 280 0.64 23.23 17.03
CA LEU A 280 0.21 22.89 18.39
C LEU A 280 -1.27 22.44 18.43
N TYR A 281 -2.15 23.10 17.68
CA TYR A 281 -3.55 22.69 17.55
C TYR A 281 -3.68 21.29 16.93
N ALA A 282 -2.93 21.00 15.86
CA ALA A 282 -2.94 19.69 15.22
C ALA A 282 -2.44 18.59 16.18
N VAL A 283 -1.39 18.87 16.97
CA VAL A 283 -0.88 17.95 18.01
C VAL A 283 -1.96 17.71 19.07
N ASP A 284 -2.56 18.76 19.62
CA ASP A 284 -3.59 18.66 20.66
C ASP A 284 -4.77 17.78 20.22
N GLN A 285 -5.31 18.04 19.03
CA GLN A 285 -6.39 17.23 18.47
C GLN A 285 -5.97 15.77 18.21
N GLY A 286 -4.73 15.56 17.76
CA GLY A 286 -4.18 14.22 17.61
C GLY A 286 -4.04 13.48 18.95
N LEU A 287 -3.60 14.16 20.00
CA LEU A 287 -3.50 13.60 21.35
C LEU A 287 -4.86 13.27 21.94
N GLU A 288 -5.88 14.12 21.74
CA GLU A 288 -7.24 13.82 22.19
C GLU A 288 -7.84 12.59 21.49
N GLU A 289 -7.57 12.39 20.20
CA GLU A 289 -7.95 11.16 19.51
C GLU A 289 -7.26 9.93 20.10
N LEU A 290 -5.94 9.99 20.34
CA LEU A 290 -5.21 8.89 20.98
C LEU A 290 -5.72 8.58 22.39
N LYS A 291 -6.08 9.62 23.16
CA LYS A 291 -6.72 9.45 24.48
C LYS A 291 -8.09 8.82 24.36
N CYS A 292 -8.90 9.24 23.38
CA CYS A 292 -10.21 8.63 23.12
C CYS A 292 -10.07 7.14 22.78
N MET A 293 -9.11 6.79 21.93
CA MET A 293 -8.81 5.41 21.56
C MET A 293 -8.29 4.56 22.72
N SER A 294 -7.48 5.11 23.62
CA SER A 294 -6.98 4.35 24.77
C SER A 294 -8.03 4.13 25.86
N ARG A 295 -9.03 5.03 25.96
CA ARG A 295 -10.15 4.91 26.90
C ARG A 295 -11.22 3.94 26.40
N ASN A 296 -11.48 3.95 25.09
CA ASN A 296 -12.45 3.06 24.49
C ASN A 296 -11.79 1.70 24.24
N ARG A 297 -12.44 0.62 24.69
CA ARG A 297 -12.09 -0.71 24.19
C ARG A 297 -12.20 -0.64 22.66
N PRO A 298 -11.24 -1.17 21.87
CA PRO A 298 -11.44 -1.26 20.42
C PRO A 298 -12.84 -1.86 20.19
N PRO A 299 -13.69 -1.26 19.32
CA PRO A 299 -15.07 -1.67 19.17
C PRO A 299 -15.16 -3.19 19.05
N ALA A 300 -16.10 -3.81 19.77
CA ALA A 300 -16.32 -5.25 19.65
C ALA A 300 -16.87 -5.63 18.27
N ASP A 301 -17.30 -4.65 17.49
CA ASP A 301 -18.05 -4.77 16.24
C ASP A 301 -17.16 -4.95 15.01
N PHE A 302 -15.95 -5.48 15.17
CA PHE A 302 -15.17 -5.88 14.00
C PHE A 302 -15.76 -7.14 13.42
N LEU A 303 -16.15 -7.03 12.15
CA LEU A 303 -16.65 -8.13 11.37
C LEU A 303 -15.73 -9.35 11.44
N PRO A 304 -16.20 -10.48 12.01
CA PRO A 304 -15.42 -11.70 12.02
C PRO A 304 -15.14 -12.11 10.58
N GLY A 305 -13.87 -12.07 10.21
CA GLY A 305 -13.43 -12.47 8.88
C GLY A 305 -13.41 -11.38 7.82
N VAL A 306 -13.26 -10.12 8.22
CA VAL A 306 -12.80 -9.06 7.31
C VAL A 306 -11.49 -8.47 7.86
N PRO A 307 -10.43 -8.29 7.04
CA PRO A 307 -9.24 -7.55 7.43
C PRO A 307 -9.62 -6.14 7.86
N ARG A 308 -9.05 -5.66 8.95
CA ARG A 308 -9.30 -4.28 9.39
C ARG A 308 -8.74 -3.28 8.39
N LEU A 309 -9.60 -2.41 7.86
CA LEU A 309 -9.17 -1.22 7.13
C LEU A 309 -8.81 -0.14 8.16
N TYR A 310 -7.52 0.18 8.28
CA TYR A 310 -7.04 1.21 9.22
C TYR A 310 -7.21 2.63 8.67
N SER A 311 -7.07 2.81 7.36
CA SER A 311 -7.29 4.08 6.67
C SER A 311 -7.33 3.86 5.16
N SER A 312 -8.00 4.76 4.43
CA SER A 312 -7.86 4.91 2.99
C SER A 312 -7.14 6.22 2.68
N CYS A 313 -6.11 6.14 1.84
CA CYS A 313 -5.36 7.30 1.40
C CYS A 313 -5.64 7.54 -0.08
N VAL A 314 -6.43 8.58 -0.39
CA VAL A 314 -6.52 9.09 -1.75
C VAL A 314 -5.23 9.85 -2.02
N LEU A 315 -4.40 9.32 -2.91
CA LEU A 315 -3.18 10.01 -3.33
C LEU A 315 -3.60 11.24 -4.14
N PHE A 316 -3.48 12.43 -3.55
CA PHE A 316 -3.77 13.68 -4.23
C PHE A 316 -2.83 13.83 -5.44
N THR A 317 -3.34 13.59 -6.64
CA THR A 317 -2.81 14.22 -7.84
C THR A 317 -3.43 15.62 -7.95
N GLN A 318 -2.76 16.54 -8.64
CA GLN A 318 -3.21 17.93 -8.76
C GLN A 318 -4.69 18.05 -9.18
N PRO A 319 -5.41 19.10 -8.73
CA PRO A 319 -6.88 19.23 -8.86
C PRO A 319 -7.46 19.24 -10.28
N ALA A 320 -6.64 19.13 -11.34
CA ALA A 320 -7.10 19.00 -12.72
C ALA A 320 -7.48 17.57 -13.15
N MET A 321 -7.28 16.55 -12.30
CA MET A 321 -7.37 15.13 -12.67
C MET A 321 -8.41 14.37 -11.85
N ALA A 322 -9.66 14.84 -11.86
CA ALA A 322 -10.77 14.36 -11.01
C ALA A 322 -11.32 12.93 -11.31
N GLY A 323 -10.60 12.06 -12.03
CA GLY A 323 -11.11 10.75 -12.44
C GLY A 323 -10.29 9.52 -12.04
N TRP A 324 -9.03 9.69 -11.62
CA TRP A 324 -8.08 8.56 -11.60
C TRP A 324 -7.02 8.67 -10.49
N CYS A 325 -7.39 9.15 -9.30
CA CYS A 325 -6.46 9.13 -8.17
C CYS A 325 -6.32 7.69 -7.64
N PRO A 326 -5.13 7.06 -7.71
CA PRO A 326 -4.94 5.75 -7.10
C PRO A 326 -5.22 5.85 -5.59
N THR A 327 -6.15 5.02 -5.12
CA THR A 327 -6.45 4.93 -3.69
C THR A 327 -5.62 3.80 -3.10
N ALA A 328 -4.82 4.12 -2.08
CA ALA A 328 -4.11 3.12 -1.30
C ALA A 328 -4.92 2.80 -0.05
N TYR A 329 -5.29 1.52 0.10
CA TYR A 329 -5.95 1.01 1.31
C TYR A 329 -4.90 0.45 2.26
N ILE A 330 -5.01 0.78 3.54
CA ILE A 330 -4.18 0.18 4.59
C ILE A 330 -5.03 -0.83 5.34
N MET A 331 -4.63 -2.09 5.26
CA MET A 331 -5.36 -3.20 5.84
C MET A 331 -4.53 -3.94 6.89
N GLU A 332 -5.19 -4.75 7.70
CA GLU A 332 -4.54 -5.75 8.57
C GLU A 332 -3.55 -6.61 7.79
N TYR A 333 -2.32 -6.66 8.29
CA TYR A 333 -1.31 -7.53 7.74
C TYR A 333 -1.65 -8.99 8.09
N LEU A 334 -1.94 -9.77 7.07
CA LEU A 334 -2.12 -11.21 7.19
C LEU A 334 -0.75 -11.87 7.02
N GLY A 335 -0.20 -12.37 8.13
CA GLY A 335 1.15 -12.91 8.20
C GLY A 335 1.36 -14.20 7.40
N SER A 336 2.53 -14.81 7.57
CA SER A 336 2.86 -16.10 6.92
C SER A 336 2.01 -17.28 7.41
N ASP A 337 1.30 -17.10 8.52
CA ASP A 337 0.28 -18.01 9.05
C ASP A 337 -1.07 -17.87 8.34
N TRP A 338 -1.17 -17.03 7.30
CA TRP A 338 -2.36 -16.91 6.45
C TRP A 338 -2.06 -17.36 5.02
N MET A 339 -2.99 -18.10 4.43
CA MET A 339 -2.92 -18.52 3.04
C MET A 339 -4.31 -18.50 2.40
N SER A 340 -4.41 -18.31 1.08
CA SER A 340 -5.73 -18.38 0.44
C SER A 340 -6.29 -19.81 0.47
N LEU A 341 -7.62 -19.95 0.45
CA LEU A 341 -8.26 -21.26 0.37
C LEU A 341 -7.84 -22.02 -0.89
N PHE A 342 -7.60 -21.32 -1.99
CA PHE A 342 -7.04 -21.91 -3.20
C PHE A 342 -5.63 -22.49 -3.00
N GLU A 343 -4.74 -21.76 -2.31
CA GLU A 343 -3.42 -22.30 -2.00
C GLU A 343 -3.52 -23.48 -1.02
N PHE A 344 -4.43 -23.40 -0.05
CA PHE A 344 -4.67 -24.45 0.93
C PHE A 344 -5.12 -25.73 0.23
N GLU A 345 -6.07 -25.64 -0.69
CA GLU A 345 -6.54 -26.76 -1.53
C GLU A 345 -5.39 -27.45 -2.27
N ARG A 346 -4.41 -26.68 -2.76
CA ARG A 346 -3.28 -27.21 -3.54
C ARG A 346 -2.15 -27.78 -2.69
N LYS A 347 -1.90 -27.21 -1.51
CA LYS A 347 -0.74 -27.56 -0.67
C LYS A 347 -1.07 -28.59 0.40
N ALA A 348 -2.31 -28.59 0.91
CA ALA A 348 -2.63 -29.38 2.08
C ALA A 348 -2.58 -30.88 1.73
N ASP A 349 -1.67 -31.60 2.39
CA ASP A 349 -1.59 -33.05 2.34
C ASP A 349 -2.66 -33.68 3.27
N ILE A 350 -3.91 -33.29 3.07
CA ILE A 350 -5.15 -33.82 3.69
C ILE A 350 -5.40 -35.31 3.34
N SER A 351 -4.45 -36.20 3.60
CA SER A 351 -4.59 -37.62 3.30
C SER A 351 -5.63 -38.26 4.21
N THR A 352 -6.85 -38.45 3.68
CA THR A 352 -7.91 -39.44 4.05
C THR A 352 -8.27 -39.68 5.53
N SER A 353 -7.78 -38.89 6.48
CA SER A 353 -8.22 -39.02 7.87
C SER A 353 -9.62 -38.44 8.05
N GLN A 354 -10.34 -39.01 9.03
CA GLN A 354 -11.66 -38.55 9.49
C GLN A 354 -11.68 -37.05 9.84
N ASP A 355 -10.52 -36.44 10.09
CA ASP A 355 -10.35 -35.01 10.35
C ASP A 355 -10.69 -34.12 9.14
N THR A 356 -10.64 -34.68 7.93
CA THR A 356 -10.91 -33.94 6.68
C THR A 356 -12.33 -33.41 6.61
N ALA A 357 -13.32 -34.23 7.00
CA ALA A 357 -14.72 -33.87 6.96
C ALA A 357 -15.04 -32.80 8.01
N THR A 358 -14.54 -32.99 9.23
CA THR A 358 -14.66 -32.02 10.33
C THR A 358 -14.08 -30.67 9.93
N LEU A 359 -12.90 -30.68 9.30
CA LEU A 359 -12.25 -29.46 8.86
C LEU A 359 -13.04 -28.74 7.75
N LYS A 360 -13.48 -29.47 6.73
CA LYS A 360 -14.30 -28.91 5.64
C LYS A 360 -15.60 -28.31 6.19
N ASN A 361 -16.23 -28.97 7.17
CA ASN A 361 -17.41 -28.44 7.86
C ASN A 361 -17.10 -27.16 8.65
N ALA A 362 -15.94 -27.08 9.31
CA ALA A 362 -15.53 -25.89 10.04
C ALA A 362 -15.25 -24.69 9.11
N ILE A 363 -14.67 -24.93 7.92
CA ILE A 363 -14.50 -23.90 6.89
C ILE A 363 -15.86 -23.46 6.36
N TRP A 364 -16.75 -24.41 6.02
CA TRP A 364 -18.10 -24.10 5.55
C TRP A 364 -18.89 -23.29 6.56
N THR A 365 -18.83 -23.65 7.84
CA THR A 365 -19.52 -22.94 8.92
C THR A 365 -19.03 -21.49 9.03
N ALA A 366 -17.74 -21.25 8.81
CA ALA A 366 -17.20 -19.89 8.77
C ALA A 366 -17.69 -19.10 7.54
N LEU A 367 -17.73 -19.73 6.36
CA LEU A 367 -18.25 -19.12 5.13
C LEU A 367 -19.74 -18.79 5.23
N GLU A 368 -20.56 -19.69 5.77
CA GLU A 368 -22.00 -19.46 5.98
C GLU A 368 -22.24 -18.26 6.90
N LYS A 369 -21.44 -18.09 7.96
CA LYS A 369 -21.51 -16.91 8.83
C LYS A 369 -21.21 -15.62 8.06
N ILE A 370 -20.17 -15.62 7.21
CA ILE A 370 -19.80 -14.46 6.39
C ILE A 370 -20.90 -14.13 5.37
N LEU A 371 -21.39 -15.14 4.64
CA LEU A 371 -22.42 -14.98 3.61
C LEU A 371 -23.76 -14.52 4.21
N THR A 372 -24.16 -15.07 5.36
CA THR A 372 -25.37 -14.65 6.08
C THR A 372 -25.26 -13.19 6.48
N PHE A 373 -24.14 -12.79 7.08
CA PHE A 373 -23.92 -11.40 7.45
C PHE A 373 -23.98 -10.46 6.24
N MET A 374 -23.30 -10.79 5.15
CA MET A 374 -23.32 -9.98 3.92
C MET A 374 -24.74 -9.81 3.37
N ALA A 375 -25.54 -10.87 3.37
CA ALA A 375 -26.92 -10.82 2.93
C ALA A 375 -27.81 -9.98 3.87
N GLU A 376 -27.63 -10.09 5.19
CA GLU A 376 -28.38 -9.31 6.20
C GLU A 376 -28.09 -7.81 6.09
N GLU A 377 -26.85 -7.43 5.77
CA GLU A 377 -26.44 -6.03 5.60
C GLU A 377 -26.60 -5.47 4.18
N ASP A 378 -27.15 -6.27 3.25
CA ASP A 378 -27.31 -5.88 1.84
C ASP A 378 -25.97 -5.50 1.16
N ILE A 379 -24.89 -6.16 1.57
CA ILE A 379 -23.52 -5.96 1.05
C ILE A 379 -23.16 -7.12 0.13
N VAL A 380 -22.59 -6.79 -1.04
CA VAL A 380 -22.00 -7.76 -1.97
C VAL A 380 -20.50 -7.55 -2.05
N HIS A 381 -19.74 -8.63 -2.28
CA HIS A 381 -18.31 -8.61 -2.55
C HIS A 381 -18.03 -8.62 -4.06
N GLY A 382 -18.82 -9.37 -4.82
CA GLY A 382 -18.74 -9.45 -6.28
C GLY A 382 -17.67 -10.40 -6.80
N ASP A 383 -16.57 -10.60 -6.08
CA ASP A 383 -15.50 -11.54 -6.46
C ASP A 383 -15.17 -12.61 -5.39
N LEU A 384 -16.19 -13.19 -4.74
CA LEU A 384 -16.00 -14.10 -3.60
C LEU A 384 -15.54 -15.52 -4.01
N ARG A 385 -14.31 -15.60 -4.50
CA ARG A 385 -13.61 -16.83 -4.92
C ARG A 385 -12.66 -17.34 -3.85
N SER A 386 -12.22 -18.58 -3.95
CA SER A 386 -11.25 -19.20 -3.02
C SER A 386 -9.89 -18.47 -2.94
N ASN A 387 -9.51 -17.71 -3.97
CA ASN A 387 -8.33 -16.84 -3.94
C ASN A 387 -8.49 -15.63 -2.99
N ASN A 388 -9.72 -15.15 -2.84
CA ASN A 388 -10.07 -13.94 -2.09
C ASN A 388 -10.55 -14.27 -0.67
N ILE A 389 -10.33 -15.51 -0.23
CA ILE A 389 -10.63 -15.97 1.13
C ILE A 389 -9.35 -16.53 1.72
N MET A 390 -8.85 -15.85 2.75
CA MET A 390 -7.67 -16.21 3.52
C MET A 390 -8.07 -17.10 4.69
N LEU A 391 -7.28 -18.14 4.91
CA LEU A 391 -7.41 -19.11 5.99
C LEU A 391 -6.18 -19.03 6.87
N GLN A 392 -6.38 -18.86 8.17
CA GLN A 392 -5.28 -18.96 9.13
C GLN A 392 -4.90 -20.43 9.34
N VAL A 393 -3.61 -20.72 9.25
CA VAL A 393 -3.02 -22.04 9.44
C VAL A 393 -1.89 -21.99 10.48
N ASN A 394 -1.64 -23.11 11.15
CA ASN A 394 -0.51 -23.26 12.06
C ASN A 394 0.78 -23.66 11.31
N GLU A 395 1.86 -23.91 12.05
CA GLU A 395 3.16 -24.32 11.49
C GLU A 395 3.11 -25.63 10.68
N GLU A 396 2.14 -26.51 10.97
CA GLU A 396 1.90 -27.76 10.24
C GLU A 396 0.96 -27.57 9.04
N THR A 397 0.67 -26.32 8.66
CA THR A 397 -0.33 -25.95 7.64
C THR A 397 -1.74 -26.43 7.95
N LYS A 398 -2.05 -26.74 9.21
CA LYS A 398 -3.40 -27.11 9.64
C LYS A 398 -4.21 -25.86 9.98
N PRO A 399 -5.49 -25.81 9.59
CA PRO A 399 -6.32 -24.64 9.88
C PRO A 399 -6.48 -24.36 11.38
N VAL A 400 -6.37 -23.09 11.75
CA VAL A 400 -6.65 -22.63 13.11
C VAL A 400 -8.15 -22.60 13.30
N LEU A 401 -8.65 -23.43 14.23
CA LEU A 401 -10.06 -23.51 14.55
C LEU A 401 -10.41 -22.63 15.77
N LEU A 402 -11.54 -21.95 15.68
CA LEU A 402 -12.13 -21.13 16.74
C LEU A 402 -13.32 -21.89 17.36
N GLU A 403 -13.84 -21.37 18.48
CA GLU A 403 -15.07 -21.88 19.13
C GLU A 403 -15.02 -23.40 19.39
N ALA A 404 -13.94 -23.86 20.04
CA ALA A 404 -13.71 -25.27 20.36
C ALA A 404 -13.75 -26.22 19.14
N GLY A 405 -13.35 -25.74 17.97
CA GLY A 405 -13.31 -26.53 16.74
C GLY A 405 -14.51 -26.32 15.80
N ALA A 406 -15.48 -25.49 16.19
CA ALA A 406 -16.71 -25.32 15.41
C ALA A 406 -16.53 -24.57 14.09
N ARG A 407 -15.52 -23.68 13.99
CA ARG A 407 -15.29 -22.91 12.76
C ARG A 407 -13.82 -22.63 12.49
N ALA A 408 -13.44 -22.53 11.23
CA ALA A 408 -12.11 -22.06 10.84
C ALA A 408 -12.00 -20.54 10.99
N ASN A 409 -10.79 -20.02 11.21
CA ASN A 409 -10.52 -18.59 11.17
C ASN A 409 -10.29 -18.15 9.71
N LEU A 410 -11.32 -17.56 9.10
CA LEU A 410 -11.29 -17.05 7.72
C LEU A 410 -11.24 -15.52 7.70
N LYS A 411 -10.68 -14.94 6.63
CA LYS A 411 -10.80 -13.52 6.28
C LYS A 411 -11.04 -13.33 4.77
N VAL A 412 -12.03 -12.53 4.38
CA VAL A 412 -12.28 -12.15 2.98
C VAL A 412 -11.38 -10.96 2.60
N ILE A 413 -10.77 -10.97 1.43
CA ILE A 413 -9.91 -9.88 0.91
C ILE A 413 -10.38 -9.47 -0.48
N ASP A 414 -9.84 -8.37 -1.02
CA ASP A 414 -10.08 -7.92 -2.41
C ASP A 414 -11.51 -7.38 -2.67
N PHE A 415 -11.90 -6.36 -1.90
CA PHE A 415 -13.21 -5.70 -1.95
C PHE A 415 -13.37 -4.70 -3.11
N ASP A 416 -12.60 -4.83 -4.20
CA ASP A 416 -12.60 -3.87 -5.30
C ASP A 416 -13.97 -3.75 -6.01
N TRP A 417 -14.83 -4.78 -5.90
CA TRP A 417 -16.19 -4.81 -6.45
C TRP A 417 -17.26 -4.85 -5.37
N ALA A 418 -16.90 -4.55 -4.13
CA ALA A 418 -17.81 -4.63 -3.02
C ALA A 418 -18.51 -3.30 -2.77
N GLU A 419 -19.82 -3.35 -2.59
CA GLU A 419 -20.66 -2.20 -2.26
C GLU A 419 -22.02 -2.75 -1.78
N LYS A 420 -23.01 -1.87 -1.62
CA LYS A 420 -24.41 -2.26 -1.48
C LYS A 420 -24.92 -3.01 -2.72
N ALA A 421 -25.71 -4.06 -2.50
CA ALA A 421 -26.28 -4.85 -3.59
C ALA A 421 -27.07 -3.98 -4.57
N GLY A 422 -26.97 -4.29 -5.86
CA GLY A 422 -27.60 -3.53 -6.93
C GLY A 422 -26.91 -2.20 -7.29
N GLN A 423 -25.95 -1.71 -6.49
CA GLN A 423 -25.26 -0.43 -6.72
C GLN A 423 -23.90 -0.58 -7.40
N VAL A 424 -23.30 -1.76 -7.32
CA VAL A 424 -22.06 -2.12 -8.01
C VAL A 424 -22.36 -3.08 -9.15
N PHE A 425 -21.51 -3.05 -10.18
CA PHE A 425 -21.67 -3.81 -11.41
C PHE A 425 -20.46 -4.70 -11.64
N TYR A 426 -20.69 -5.89 -12.19
CA TYR A 426 -19.61 -6.72 -12.69
C TYR A 426 -18.80 -5.96 -13.76
N PRO A 427 -17.47 -6.04 -13.76
CA PRO A 427 -16.68 -5.34 -14.78
C PRO A 427 -16.97 -5.90 -16.17
N THR A 428 -16.83 -5.06 -17.20
CA THR A 428 -17.06 -5.45 -18.60
C THR A 428 -16.15 -6.61 -19.02
N ARG A 429 -14.93 -6.65 -18.48
CA ARG A 429 -13.95 -7.70 -18.69
C ARG A 429 -13.77 -8.50 -17.39
N ARG A 430 -14.24 -9.75 -17.39
CA ARG A 430 -14.05 -10.71 -16.31
C ARG A 430 -13.22 -11.88 -16.81
N ASN A 431 -12.65 -12.65 -15.88
CA ASN A 431 -11.99 -13.89 -16.25
C ASN A 431 -13.04 -14.90 -16.75
N GLU A 432 -12.94 -15.28 -18.04
CA GLU A 432 -13.82 -16.24 -18.71
C GLU A 432 -13.59 -17.68 -18.23
N ASP A 433 -12.45 -17.96 -17.59
CA ASP A 433 -12.14 -19.29 -17.03
C ASP A 433 -13.05 -19.64 -15.84
N ILE A 434 -13.69 -18.64 -15.22
CA ILE A 434 -14.70 -18.85 -14.19
C ILE A 434 -16.00 -19.21 -14.91
N LYS A 435 -16.27 -20.51 -14.96
CA LYS A 435 -17.40 -21.07 -15.71
C LYS A 435 -18.76 -20.56 -15.27
N ILE A 436 -18.90 -20.12 -14.02
CA ILE A 436 -20.19 -19.75 -13.42
C ILE A 436 -20.03 -18.40 -12.73
N TRP A 437 -20.20 -17.34 -13.51
CA TRP A 437 -20.52 -16.03 -12.97
C TRP A 437 -22.03 -15.94 -12.73
N PRO A 438 -22.50 -15.39 -11.59
CA PRO A 438 -23.93 -15.27 -11.29
C PRO A 438 -24.73 -14.47 -12.30
N ALA A 439 -24.09 -13.51 -12.98
CA ALA A 439 -24.71 -12.67 -13.99
C ALA A 439 -23.72 -12.24 -15.09
N CYS A 440 -24.21 -11.53 -16.10
CA CYS A 440 -23.43 -11.08 -17.26
C CYS A 440 -22.45 -9.94 -16.90
N SER A 441 -21.44 -9.73 -17.75
CA SER A 441 -20.52 -8.60 -17.57
C SER A 441 -21.30 -7.28 -17.72
N GLY A 442 -21.04 -6.31 -16.84
CA GLY A 442 -21.77 -5.04 -16.80
C GLY A 442 -23.15 -5.09 -16.14
N SER A 443 -23.63 -6.25 -15.69
CA SER A 443 -24.87 -6.32 -14.89
C SER A 443 -24.59 -5.92 -13.43
N SER A 444 -25.64 -5.53 -12.72
CA SER A 444 -25.56 -5.30 -11.27
C SER A 444 -25.14 -6.58 -10.55
N ILE A 445 -24.52 -6.41 -9.39
CA ILE A 445 -24.21 -7.48 -8.45
C ILE A 445 -25.29 -7.46 -7.38
N ASP A 446 -26.16 -8.47 -7.39
CA ASP A 446 -27.35 -8.54 -6.54
C ASP A 446 -27.11 -9.44 -5.32
N VAL A 447 -28.01 -9.33 -4.34
CA VAL A 447 -28.00 -10.19 -3.14
C VAL A 447 -28.01 -11.66 -3.55
N GLY A 448 -27.10 -12.45 -2.98
CA GLY A 448 -26.98 -13.88 -3.27
C GLY A 448 -26.03 -14.23 -4.41
N HIS A 449 -25.51 -13.26 -5.18
CA HIS A 449 -24.47 -13.54 -6.17
C HIS A 449 -23.20 -14.13 -5.52
N ASP A 450 -22.77 -13.61 -4.37
CA ASP A 450 -21.61 -14.16 -3.65
C ASP A 450 -21.85 -15.60 -3.16
N ARG A 451 -23.09 -15.90 -2.74
CA ARG A 451 -23.50 -17.27 -2.39
C ARG A 451 -23.37 -18.20 -3.59
N GLN A 452 -23.89 -17.79 -4.75
CA GLN A 452 -23.79 -18.56 -5.99
C GLN A 452 -22.32 -18.77 -6.41
N LEU A 453 -21.45 -17.76 -6.25
CA LEU A 453 -20.02 -17.92 -6.48
C LEU A 453 -19.43 -18.99 -5.57
N VAL A 454 -19.66 -18.91 -4.25
CA VAL A 454 -19.16 -19.90 -3.28
C VAL A 454 -19.68 -21.31 -3.61
N ASP A 455 -20.99 -21.45 -3.85
CA ASP A 455 -21.63 -22.72 -4.21
C ASP A 455 -21.08 -23.30 -5.53
N SER A 456 -20.59 -22.46 -6.45
CA SER A 456 -20.04 -22.90 -7.73
C SER A 456 -18.66 -23.57 -7.62
N TRP A 457 -17.81 -23.12 -6.69
CA TRP A 457 -16.45 -23.67 -6.53
C TRP A 457 -16.32 -24.61 -5.33
N TRP A 458 -17.24 -24.56 -4.36
CA TRP A 458 -17.21 -25.41 -3.17
C TRP A 458 -17.18 -26.92 -3.48
N PRO A 459 -17.97 -27.46 -4.45
CA PRO A 459 -17.89 -28.88 -4.79
C PRO A 459 -16.51 -29.31 -5.27
N THR A 460 -15.81 -28.45 -6.03
CA THR A 460 -14.43 -28.71 -6.48
C THR A 460 -13.47 -28.75 -5.29
N PHE A 461 -13.61 -27.80 -4.36
CA PHE A 461 -12.86 -27.78 -3.11
C PHE A 461 -13.12 -29.02 -2.24
N LEU A 462 -14.35 -29.54 -2.23
CA LEU A 462 -14.69 -30.81 -1.58
C LEU A 462 -14.06 -32.02 -2.30
N ALA A 463 -14.04 -32.00 -3.64
CA ALA A 463 -13.57 -33.09 -4.50
C ALA A 463 -12.05 -33.11 -4.71
N ALA A 464 -11.34 -32.03 -4.36
CA ALA A 464 -9.88 -31.98 -4.38
C ALA A 464 -9.30 -33.02 -3.42
N ARG A 465 -9.15 -34.26 -3.94
CA ARG A 465 -8.21 -35.35 -3.62
C ARG A 465 -8.64 -36.69 -4.22
N SER A 466 -7.95 -37.12 -5.28
CA SER A 466 -7.59 -38.54 -5.53
C SER A 466 -6.71 -38.80 -6.78
N GLY A 467 -6.17 -37.80 -7.51
CA GLY A 467 -5.62 -38.11 -8.85
C GLY A 467 -4.42 -37.34 -9.40
N TRP A 468 -3.65 -36.57 -8.61
CA TRP A 468 -2.45 -35.89 -9.12
C TRP A 468 -1.27 -36.27 -8.24
N ALA A 469 -0.68 -37.43 -8.54
CA ALA A 469 0.63 -37.86 -8.05
C ALA A 469 1.66 -37.67 -9.16
#